data_AF-A0A965BDW6-F1
#
_entry.id   AF-A0A965BDW6-F1
#
_cell.length_a   1.000
_cell.length_b   1.000
_cell.length_c   1.000
_cell.angle_alpha   90.00
_cell.angle_beta   90.00
_cell.angle_gamma   90.00
#
_symmetry.space_group_name_H-M   'P 1'
#
loop_
_entity.id
_entity.type
_entity.pdbx_description
1 polymer ?
#
loop_
_entity_poly.entity_id
_entity_poly.type
_entity_poly.pdbx_seq_one_letter_code
_entity_poly.pdbx_strand_id
1 'polypeptide(L)' 'MSREAENTLLLLVGVATAMIAFTGAFTRYVKDSMLPWLVVSAVVILGLALVSIAVDVRR' A
#
# COMPACT_ATOMS: atom_id res chain seq x y z
N MET A 1 -7.92 -16.47 7.72
CA MET A 1 -7.24 -15.28 8.27
C MET A 1 -8.27 -14.49 9.06
N SER A 2 -7.92 -13.91 10.21
CA SER A 2 -8.81 -12.98 10.91
C SER A 2 -8.91 -11.67 10.13
N ARG A 3 -10.00 -10.92 10.29
CA ARG A 3 -10.17 -9.58 9.68
C ARG A 3 -9.05 -8.63 10.08
N GLU A 4 -8.64 -8.70 11.34
CA GLU A 4 -7.49 -7.95 11.86
C GLU A 4 -6.20 -8.27 11.10
N ALA A 5 -5.93 -9.56 10.84
CA ALA A 5 -4.75 -9.97 10.09
C ALA A 5 -4.84 -9.52 8.63
N GLU A 6 -6.00 -9.61 7.99
CA GLU A 6 -6.23 -9.14 6.62
C GLU A 6 -6.01 -7.62 6.49
N ASN A 7 -6.61 -6.84 7.38
CA ASN A 7 -6.45 -5.39 7.42
C ASN A 7 -4.99 -4.97 7.69
N THR A 8 -4.32 -5.66 8.61
CA THR A 8 -2.90 -5.43 8.91
C THR A 8 -2.03 -5.72 7.70
N LEU A 9 -2.27 -6.84 7.01
CA LEU A 9 -1.52 -7.19 5.80
C LEU A 9 -1.75 -6.18 4.69
N LEU A 10 -2.99 -5.74 4.46
CA LEU A 10 -3.29 -4.75 3.44
C LEU A 10 -2.57 -3.41 3.73
N LEU A 11 -2.56 -2.97 4.99
CA LEU A 11 -1.82 -1.79 5.42
C LEU A 11 -0.32 -1.96 5.21
N LEU A 12 0.25 -3.10 5.63
CA LEU A 12 1.67 -3.39 5.46
C LEU A 12 2.10 -3.40 3.99
N VAL A 13 1.29 -3.97 3.10
CA VAL A 13 1.55 -3.97 1.65
C VAL A 13 1.52 -2.55 1.10
N GLY A 14 0.53 -1.72 1.51
CA GLY A 14 0.46 -0.32 1.12
C GLY A 14 1.70 0.48 1.57
N VAL A 15 2.10 0.33 2.83
CA VAL A 15 3.28 0.99 3.40
C VAL A 15 4.57 0.52 2.72
N ALA A 16 4.73 -0.78 2.50
CA ALA A 16 5.90 -1.31 1.80
C ALA A 16 5.99 -0.77 0.36
N THR A 17 4.86 -0.68 -0.34
CA THR A 17 4.81 -0.11 -1.70
C THR A 17 5.20 1.37 -1.69
N ALA A 18 4.70 2.14 -0.72
CA ALA A 18 5.07 3.55 -0.53
C ALA A 18 6.58 3.69 -0.22
N MET A 19 7.14 2.82 0.62
CA MET A 19 8.57 2.81 0.92
C MET A 19 9.43 2.48 -0.29
N ILE A 20 9.01 1.55 -1.15
CA ILE A 20 9.71 1.25 -2.40
C ILE A 20 9.73 2.47 -3.33
N ALA A 21 8.60 3.18 -3.44
CA ALA A 21 8.52 4.42 -4.21
C ALA A 21 9.41 5.52 -3.63
N PHE A 22 9.39 5.69 -2.30
CA PHE A 22 10.15 6.72 -1.59
C PHE A 22 11.66 6.48 -1.64
N THR A 23 12.10 5.24 -1.47
CA THR A 23 13.52 4.87 -1.50
C THR A 23 14.08 4.75 -2.91
N GLY A 24 13.23 4.68 -3.94
CA GLY A 24 13.66 4.43 -5.31
C GLY A 24 14.14 3.00 -5.57
N ALA A 25 13.91 2.05 -4.65
CA ALA A 25 14.40 0.67 -4.81
C ALA A 25 13.87 -0.03 -6.09
N PHE A 26 12.74 0.44 -6.63
CA PHE A 26 12.15 -0.08 -7.87
C PHE A 26 13.02 0.16 -9.11
N THR A 27 13.86 1.19 -9.14
CA THR A 27 14.68 1.55 -10.33
C THR A 27 15.74 0.51 -10.67
N ARG A 28 16.04 -0.39 -9.72
CA ARG A 28 16.91 -1.57 -9.93
C ARG A 28 16.28 -2.63 -10.85
N TYR A 29 14.95 -2.59 -11.02
CA TYR A 29 14.19 -3.65 -11.70
C TYR A 29 13.32 -3.12 -12.84
N VAL A 30 12.93 -1.85 -12.80
CA VAL A 30 12.03 -1.22 -13.78
C VAL A 30 12.45 0.22 -14.05
N LYS A 31 12.02 0.78 -15.19
CA LYS A 31 12.34 2.16 -15.58
C LYS A 31 11.71 3.20 -14.64
N ASP A 32 12.42 4.30 -14.42
CA ASP A 32 12.02 5.41 -13.54
C ASP A 32 10.67 6.02 -13.90
N SER A 33 10.28 5.97 -15.19
CA SER A 33 8.99 6.47 -15.65
C SER A 33 7.78 5.71 -15.05
N MET A 34 8.00 4.63 -14.31
CA MET A 34 6.95 3.90 -13.58
C MET A 34 6.61 4.52 -12.21
N LEU A 35 7.40 5.49 -11.72
CA LEU A 35 7.15 6.13 -10.42
C LEU A 35 5.70 6.62 -10.25
N PRO A 36 5.07 7.32 -11.22
CA PRO A 36 3.69 7.79 -11.04
C PRO A 36 2.70 6.66 -10.80
N TRP A 37 2.86 5.55 -11.53
CA TRP A 37 2.00 4.38 -11.39
C TRP A 37 2.21 3.64 -10.07
N LEU A 38 3.46 3.59 -9.59
CA LEU A 38 3.78 3.02 -8.29
C LEU A 38 3.19 3.85 -7.15
N VAL A 39 3.27 5.18 -7.24
CA VAL A 39 2.68 6.10 -6.26
C VAL A 39 1.15 5.97 -6.25
N VAL A 40 0.50 5.95 -7.42
CA VAL A 40 -0.96 5.73 -7.51
C VAL A 40 -1.35 4.41 -6.85
N SER A 41 -0.61 3.34 -7.10
CA SER A 41 -0.86 2.03 -6.49
C SER A 41 -0.73 2.06 -4.97
N ALA A 42 0.33 2.69 -4.44
CA ALA A 42 0.53 2.86 -3.01
C ALA A 42 -0.63 3.63 -2.35
N VAL A 43 -1.07 4.73 -2.98
CA VAL A 43 -2.20 5.54 -2.49
C VAL A 43 -3.51 4.73 -2.49
N VAL A 44 -3.79 3.99 -3.56
CA VAL A 44 -5.01 3.17 -3.65
C VAL A 44 -5.01 2.09 -2.58
N ILE A 45 -3.91 1.35 -2.42
CA ILE A 45 -3.81 0.26 -1.43
C ILE A 45 -3.94 0.82 0.00
N LEU A 46 -3.24 1.92 0.32
CA LEU A 46 -3.37 2.57 1.62
C LEU A 46 -4.78 3.10 1.87
N GLY A 47 -5.41 3.72 0.88
CA GLY A 47 -6.79 4.17 0.97
C GLY A 47 -7.75 3.04 1.29
N LEU A 48 -7.62 1.90 0.59
CA LEU A 48 -8.42 0.70 0.86
C LEU A 48 -8.18 0.13 2.27
N ALA A 49 -6.92 0.08 2.72
CA ALA A 49 -6.58 -0.35 4.07
C ALA A 49 -7.25 0.53 5.13
N LEU A 50 -7.14 1.85 4.99
CA LEU A 50 -7.73 2.82 5.91
C LEU A 50 -9.26 2.73 5.92
N VAL A 51 -9.89 2.60 4.75
CA VAL A 51 -11.35 2.44 4.64
C VAL A 51 -11.80 1.13 5.31
N SER A 52 -11.11 0.03 5.05
CA SER A 52 -11.43 -1.28 5.64
C SER A 52 -11.34 -1.26 7.16
N ILE A 53 -10.24 -0.72 7.70
CA ILE A 53 -10.03 -0.56 9.15
C ILE A 53 -11.10 0.34 9.76
N ALA A 54 -11.39 1.48 9.13
CA ALA A 54 -12.39 2.44 9.64
C ALA A 54 -13.80 1.82 9.68
N VAL A 55 -14.15 0.98 8.71
CA VAL A 55 -15.43 0.26 8.71
C VAL A 55 -15.46 -0.82 9.79
N ASP A 56 -14.37 -1.56 9.97
CA ASP A 56 -14.30 -2.65 10.95
C ASP A 56 -14.36 -2.13 12.39
N VAL A 57 -13.70 -1.01 12.70
CA VAL A 57 -13.74 -0.36 14.03
C VAL A 57 -15.13 0.23 14.36
N ARG A 58 -15.94 0.56 13.34
CA ARG A 58 -17.30 1.10 13.51
C ARG A 58 -18.36 0.02 13.71
N ARG A 59 -18.02 -1.25 13.47
CA ARG A 59 -18.95 -2.38 13.51
C ARG A 59 -18.93 -3.06 14.87
#